data_AF-A0A315X7R5-F1
#
_entry.id   AF-A0A315X7R5-F1
#
_cell.length_a   1.000
_cell.length_b   1.000
_cell.length_c   1.000
_cell.angle_alpha   90.00
_cell.angle_beta   90.00
_cell.angle_gamma   90.00
#
_symmetry.space_group_name_H-M   'P 1'
#
loop_
_entity.id
_entity.type
_entity.pdbx_description
1 polymer ?
#
loop_
_entity_poly.entity_id
_entity_poly.type
_entity_poly.pdbx_seq_one_letter_code
_entity_poly.pdbx_strand_id
1 'polypeptide(L)'
;MQRRALMKVTLEIQDNILGALIERSSATGVSTEDMLNSLLAKALEQPVHESVDLDLAIDSALVGVRMVPFGTTFLVEDIMPTGLWQTMSPGDRKSFGKNFRKRVEEAKLAVWDSRTSGNKAVYRRPQA
;
A
#
# COMPACT_ATOMS: atom_id res chain seq x y z
N MET A 1 32.06 -23.90 -2.20
CA MET A 1 31.16 -23.69 -3.35
C MET A 1 29.84 -24.41 -3.08
N GLN A 2 28.78 -23.70 -2.71
CA GLN A 2 27.45 -24.31 -2.65
C GLN A 2 26.87 -24.38 -4.07
N ARG A 3 26.53 -25.58 -4.55
CA ARG A 3 25.75 -25.75 -5.78
C ARG A 3 24.33 -25.25 -5.51
N ARG A 4 23.85 -24.27 -6.31
CA ARG A 4 22.42 -23.95 -6.35
C ARG A 4 21.66 -25.16 -6.90
N ALA A 5 20.70 -25.68 -6.15
CA ALA A 5 19.76 -26.66 -6.67
C ALA A 5 18.83 -25.96 -7.67
N LEU A 6 18.80 -26.43 -8.91
CA LEU A 6 17.87 -25.95 -9.94
C LEU A 6 16.73 -26.95 -10.04
N MET A 7 15.50 -26.45 -9.89
CA MET A 7 14.27 -27.22 -10.04
C MET A 7 13.60 -26.84 -11.35
N LYS A 8 13.14 -27.82 -12.12
CA LYS A 8 12.30 -27.58 -13.30
C LYS A 8 10.84 -27.56 -12.89
N VAL A 9 10.11 -26.55 -13.35
CA VAL A 9 8.68 -26.37 -13.08
C VAL A 9 7.97 -26.11 -14.41
N THR A 10 6.82 -26.74 -14.60
CA THR A 10 5.91 -26.45 -15.71
C THR A 10 4.83 -25.49 -15.20
N LEU A 11 4.56 -24.45 -15.97
CA LEU A 11 3.68 -23.35 -15.59
C LEU A 11 2.81 -22.96 -16.77
N GLU A 12 1.53 -22.72 -16.50
CA GLU A 12 0.61 -22.12 -17.46
C GLU A 12 0.65 -20.61 -17.31
N ILE A 13 0.95 -19.90 -18.40
CA ILE A 13 1.02 -18.44 -18.46
C ILE A 13 0.15 -17.96 -19.61
N GLN A 14 -0.51 -16.81 -19.43
CA GLN A 14 -1.26 -16.17 -20.50
C GLN A 14 -0.32 -15.66 -21.62
N ASP A 15 -0.71 -15.86 -22.88
CA ASP A 15 0.12 -15.54 -24.06
C ASP A 15 0.59 -14.09 -24.08
N ASN A 16 -0.25 -13.13 -23.67
CA ASN A 16 0.12 -11.73 -23.58
C ASN A 16 1.26 -11.46 -22.58
N ILE A 17 1.26 -12.18 -21.45
CA ILE A 17 2.32 -12.07 -20.43
C ILE A 17 3.61 -12.71 -20.95
N LEU A 18 3.52 -13.88 -21.59
CA LEU A 18 4.66 -14.55 -22.20
C LEU A 18 5.29 -13.68 -23.30
N GLY A 19 4.46 -13.08 -24.17
CA GLY A 19 4.91 -12.17 -25.22
C GLY A 19 5.67 -10.97 -24.65
N ALA A 20 5.11 -10.30 -23.64
CA ALA A 20 5.76 -9.19 -22.96
C ALA A 20 7.10 -9.60 -22.30
N LEU A 21 7.18 -10.81 -21.74
CA LEU A 21 8.40 -11.34 -21.13
C LEU A 21 9.50 -11.57 -22.18
N ILE A 22 9.14 -12.18 -23.31
CA ILE A 22 10.06 -12.45 -24.44
C ILE A 22 10.59 -11.14 -25.02
N GLU A 23 9.71 -10.18 -25.32
CA GLU A 23 10.11 -8.86 -25.84
C GLU A 23 11.09 -8.17 -24.90
N ARG A 24 10.78 -8.16 -23.60
CA ARG A 24 11.63 -7.51 -22.59
C ARG A 24 12.97 -8.22 -22.39
N SER A 25 12.99 -9.54 -22.48
CA SER A 25 14.23 -10.33 -22.46
C SER A 25 15.12 -9.99 -23.67
N SER A 26 14.53 -9.90 -24.86
CA SER A 26 15.23 -9.52 -26.09
C SER A 26 15.79 -8.10 -26.00
N ALA A 27 15.02 -7.14 -25.47
CA ALA A 27 15.44 -5.75 -25.34
C ALA A 27 16.59 -5.55 -24.35
N THR A 28 16.73 -6.43 -23.34
CA THR A 28 17.72 -6.32 -22.27
C THR A 28 18.93 -7.25 -22.45
N GLY A 29 18.88 -8.16 -23.44
CA GLY A 29 19.93 -9.15 -23.68
C GLY A 29 20.05 -10.22 -22.58
N VAL A 30 19.02 -10.34 -21.74
CA VAL A 30 18.94 -11.34 -20.65
C VAL A 30 18.08 -12.50 -21.13
N SER A 31 18.36 -13.73 -20.67
CA SER A 31 17.52 -14.88 -21.01
C SER A 31 16.10 -14.71 -20.43
N THR A 32 15.10 -15.28 -21.09
CA THR A 32 13.71 -15.27 -20.59
C THR A 32 13.62 -15.92 -19.20
N GLU A 33 14.42 -16.97 -18.95
CA GLU A 33 14.50 -17.66 -17.66
C GLU A 33 15.10 -16.78 -16.55
N ASP A 34 16.21 -16.10 -16.82
CA ASP A 34 16.84 -15.20 -15.85
C ASP A 34 15.97 -13.98 -15.56
N MET A 35 15.25 -13.47 -16.58
CA MET A 35 14.26 -12.41 -16.43
C MET A 35 13.12 -12.88 -15.52
N LEU A 36 12.55 -14.07 -15.77
CA LEU A 36 11.49 -14.64 -14.95
C LEU A 36 11.94 -14.83 -13.49
N ASN A 37 13.11 -15.42 -13.28
CA ASN A 37 13.69 -15.61 -11.94
C ASN A 37 13.90 -14.27 -11.22
N SER A 38 14.37 -13.24 -11.93
CA SER A 38 14.57 -11.91 -11.36
C SER A 38 13.25 -11.24 -10.99
N LEU A 39 12.21 -11.40 -11.80
CA LEU A 39 10.87 -10.88 -11.52
C LEU A 39 10.24 -11.60 -10.33
N LEU A 40 10.36 -12.93 -10.25
CA LEU A 40 9.89 -13.71 -9.11
C LEU A 40 10.62 -13.34 -7.82
N ALA A 41 11.95 -13.19 -7.86
CA ALA A 41 12.73 -12.74 -6.70
C ALA A 41 12.27 -11.37 -6.22
N LYS A 42 12.11 -10.40 -7.14
CA LYS A 42 11.59 -9.07 -6.81
C LYS A 42 10.16 -9.10 -6.28
N ALA A 43 9.32 -10.01 -6.75
CA ALA A 43 7.96 -10.17 -6.25
C ALA A 43 7.95 -10.73 -4.82
N LEU A 44 8.87 -11.66 -4.50
CA LEU A 44 9.02 -12.23 -3.16
C LEU A 44 9.64 -11.24 -2.16
N GLU A 45 10.46 -10.30 -2.64
CA GLU A 45 10.99 -9.20 -1.84
C GLU A 45 9.95 -8.10 -1.56
N GLN A 46 8.84 -8.07 -2.30
CA GLN A 46 7.75 -7.15 -1.97
C GLN A 46 7.07 -7.61 -0.68
N PRO A 47 6.77 -6.68 0.25
CA PRO A 47 6.02 -7.02 1.44
C PRO A 47 4.68 -7.65 1.01
N VAL A 48 4.34 -8.78 1.63
CA VAL A 48 3.02 -9.39 1.45
C VAL A 48 2.00 -8.38 1.97
N HIS A 49 1.31 -7.71 1.05
CA HIS A 49 0.18 -6.88 1.40
C HIS A 49 -0.95 -7.82 1.80
N GLU A 50 -1.19 -7.96 3.10
CA GLU A 50 -2.41 -8.61 3.57
C GLU A 50 -3.61 -7.83 3.03
N SER A 51 -4.67 -8.55 2.64
CA SER A 51 -5.94 -7.91 2.31
C SER A 51 -6.45 -7.19 3.55
N VAL A 52 -6.25 -5.88 3.61
CA VAL A 52 -6.74 -5.06 4.72
C VAL A 52 -8.23 -4.85 4.53
N ASP A 53 -9.03 -5.21 5.53
CA ASP A 53 -10.42 -4.76 5.61
C ASP A 53 -10.42 -3.23 5.79
N LEU A 54 -10.67 -2.52 4.69
CA LEU A 54 -10.61 -1.07 4.63
C LEU A 54 -11.67 -0.43 5.53
N ASP A 55 -12.86 -1.03 5.65
CA ASP A 55 -13.93 -0.46 6.46
C ASP A 55 -13.58 -0.57 7.94
N LEU A 56 -13.08 -1.72 8.37
CA LEU A 56 -12.58 -1.90 9.74
C LEU A 56 -11.42 -0.95 10.06
N ALA A 57 -10.50 -0.75 9.11
CA ALA A 57 -9.38 0.17 9.27
C ALA A 57 -9.87 1.62 9.42
N ILE A 58 -10.87 2.04 8.65
CA ILE A 58 -11.45 3.38 8.73
C ILE A 58 -12.17 3.56 10.06
N ASP A 59 -12.98 2.60 10.50
CA ASP A 59 -13.68 2.66 11.78
C ASP A 59 -12.69 2.79 12.94
N SER A 60 -11.59 2.01 12.90
CA SER A 60 -10.50 2.09 13.87
C SER A 60 -9.84 3.49 13.87
N ALA A 61 -9.59 4.06 12.70
CA ALA A 61 -9.02 5.41 12.59
C ALA A 61 -9.98 6.48 13.12
N LEU A 62 -11.29 6.35 12.90
CA LEU A 62 -12.30 7.28 13.46
C LEU A 62 -12.32 7.24 14.99
N VAL A 63 -12.11 6.05 15.59
CA VAL A 63 -11.90 5.93 17.05
C VAL A 63 -10.62 6.66 17.46
N GLY A 64 -9.53 6.51 16.71
CA GLY A 64 -8.28 7.26 16.93
C GLY A 64 -8.47 8.77 16.90
N VAL A 65 -9.23 9.31 15.93
CA VAL A 65 -9.54 10.76 15.86
C VAL A 65 -10.24 11.24 17.14
N ARG A 66 -11.13 10.43 17.73
CA ARG A 66 -11.82 10.78 18.98
C ARG A 66 -10.90 10.87 20.19
N MET A 67 -9.68 10.35 20.09
CA MET A 67 -8.66 10.46 21.15
C MET A 67 -7.72 11.66 20.94
N VAL A 68 -7.68 12.26 19.76
CA VAL A 68 -6.86 13.45 19.46
C VAL A 68 -7.42 14.67 20.21
N PRO A 69 -6.64 15.49 20.92
CA PRO A 69 -7.17 16.68 21.59
C PRO A 69 -7.93 17.64 20.64
N PHE A 70 -8.95 18.34 21.14
CA PHE A 70 -9.64 19.36 20.33
C PHE A 70 -8.68 20.49 19.96
N GLY A 71 -8.80 21.02 18.73
CA GLY A 71 -7.95 22.09 18.21
C GLY A 71 -6.57 21.65 17.70
N THR A 72 -6.16 20.39 17.86
CA THR A 72 -4.86 19.92 17.38
C THR A 72 -4.91 19.36 15.96
N THR A 73 -3.77 19.40 15.27
CA THR A 73 -3.57 18.77 13.97
C THR A 73 -2.96 17.38 14.11
N PHE A 74 -3.23 16.52 13.14
CA PHE A 74 -2.72 15.15 13.09
C PHE A 74 -2.60 14.65 11.64
N LEU A 75 -1.76 13.63 11.45
CA LEU A 75 -1.71 12.80 10.25
C LEU A 75 -2.50 11.52 10.47
N VAL A 76 -2.94 10.88 9.39
CA VAL A 76 -3.61 9.56 9.46
C VAL A 76 -2.72 8.52 10.15
N GLU A 77 -1.41 8.57 9.92
CA GLU A 77 -0.43 7.66 10.53
C GLU A 77 -0.36 7.79 12.07
N ASP A 78 -0.75 8.94 12.63
CA ASP A 78 -0.71 9.21 14.07
C ASP A 78 -1.90 8.58 14.83
N ILE A 79 -2.99 8.30 14.11
CA ILE A 79 -4.26 7.82 14.67
C ILE A 79 -4.58 6.37 14.30
N MET A 80 -3.79 5.78 13.40
CA MET A 80 -3.94 4.40 13.00
C MET A 80 -3.16 3.46 13.94
N PRO A 81 -3.63 2.21 14.12
CA PRO A 81 -2.83 1.18 14.78
C PRO A 81 -1.43 1.07 14.16
N THR A 82 -0.40 0.93 15.01
CA THR A 82 0.99 0.86 14.58
C THR A 82 1.20 -0.26 13.56
N GLY A 83 1.84 0.04 12.43
CA GLY A 83 2.13 -0.94 11.38
C GLY A 83 1.03 -1.11 10.33
N LEU A 84 -0.23 -0.78 10.63
CA LEU A 84 -1.35 -1.00 9.71
C LEU A 84 -1.24 -0.15 8.43
N TRP A 85 -0.77 1.09 8.55
CA TRP A 85 -0.53 1.93 7.38
C TRP A 85 0.56 1.34 6.47
N GLN A 86 1.58 0.72 7.06
CA GLN A 86 2.72 0.14 6.37
C GLN A 86 2.35 -1.16 5.64
N THR A 87 1.40 -1.95 6.16
CA THR A 87 0.92 -3.18 5.51
C THR A 87 0.02 -2.93 4.31
N MET A 88 -0.69 -1.80 4.27
CA MET A 88 -1.54 -1.41 3.14
C MET A 88 -0.75 -1.22 1.83
N SER A 89 -1.32 -1.70 0.72
CA SER A 89 -0.79 -1.41 -0.61
C SER A 89 -0.99 0.08 -0.97
N PRO A 90 -0.28 0.61 -1.99
CA PRO A 90 -0.54 1.96 -2.49
C PRO A 90 -2.00 2.19 -2.93
N GLY A 91 -2.65 1.16 -3.47
CA GLY A 91 -4.07 1.21 -3.83
C GLY A 91 -4.97 1.35 -2.61
N ASP A 92 -4.70 0.56 -1.57
CA ASP A 92 -5.44 0.60 -0.30
C ASP A 92 -5.29 1.95 0.40
N ARG A 93 -4.08 2.49 0.50
CA ARG A 93 -3.84 3.82 1.10
C ARG A 93 -4.60 4.92 0.39
N LYS A 94 -4.69 4.85 -0.95
CA LYS A 94 -5.45 5.80 -1.75
C LYS A 94 -6.96 5.69 -1.49
N SER A 95 -7.48 4.47 -1.50
CA SER A 95 -8.90 4.20 -1.22
C SER A 95 -9.27 4.58 0.22
N PHE A 96 -8.43 4.20 1.18
CA PHE A 96 -8.53 4.59 2.59
C PHE A 96 -8.59 6.11 2.73
N GLY A 97 -7.64 6.85 2.17
CA GLY A 97 -7.58 8.31 2.33
C GLY A 97 -8.85 9.01 1.80
N LYS A 98 -9.41 8.52 0.69
CA LYS A 98 -10.67 9.03 0.13
C LYS A 98 -11.86 8.76 1.06
N ASN A 99 -12.00 7.52 1.53
CA ASN A 99 -13.13 7.11 2.35
C ASN A 99 -13.03 7.68 3.78
N PHE A 100 -11.83 7.71 4.36
CA PHE A 100 -11.55 8.31 5.65
C PHE A 100 -11.94 9.79 5.68
N ARG A 101 -11.52 10.58 4.67
CA ARG A 101 -11.89 12.00 4.58
C ARG A 101 -13.41 12.18 4.58
N LYS A 102 -14.10 11.42 3.73
CA LYS A 102 -15.57 11.49 3.64
C LYS A 102 -16.21 11.21 5.01
N ARG A 103 -15.85 10.10 5.65
CA ARG A 103 -16.49 9.67 6.91
C ARG A 103 -16.12 10.57 8.09
N VAL A 104 -14.89 11.09 8.15
CA VAL A 104 -14.45 11.96 9.26
C VAL A 104 -15.12 13.33 9.19
N GLU A 105 -15.34 13.86 7.98
CA GLU A 105 -16.05 15.12 7.75
C GLU A 105 -17.57 14.95 7.96
N GLU A 106 -18.17 13.87 7.47
CA GLU A 106 -19.59 13.53 7.72
C GLU A 106 -19.88 13.38 9.22
N ALA A 107 -18.96 12.76 9.96
CA ALA A 107 -19.06 12.62 11.41
C ALA A 107 -18.69 13.91 12.18
N LYS A 108 -18.26 14.97 11.49
CA LYS A 108 -17.77 16.24 12.08
C LYS A 108 -16.64 16.04 13.09
N LEU A 109 -15.83 15.00 12.90
CA LEU A 109 -14.74 14.65 13.82
C LEU A 109 -13.43 15.37 13.50
N ALA A 110 -13.19 15.68 12.22
CA ALA A 110 -12.03 16.44 11.78
C ALA A 110 -12.30 17.08 10.42
N VAL A 111 -11.51 18.10 10.10
CA VAL A 111 -11.51 18.77 8.80
C VAL A 111 -10.14 18.66 8.16
N TRP A 112 -10.09 18.59 6.83
CA TRP A 112 -8.83 18.74 6.12
C TRP A 112 -8.24 20.14 6.37
N ASP A 113 -6.97 20.20 6.73
CA ASP A 113 -6.28 21.46 7.04
C ASP A 113 -5.25 21.82 5.97
N SER A 114 -4.31 20.91 5.69
CA SER A 114 -3.20 21.20 4.79
C SER A 114 -2.53 19.93 4.26
N ARG A 115 -1.39 20.09 3.59
CA ARG A 115 -0.46 19.00 3.26
C ARG A 115 0.94 19.34 3.75
N THR A 116 1.68 18.32 4.14
CA THR A 116 3.12 18.46 4.44
C THR A 116 3.94 18.57 3.16
N SER A 117 5.21 18.96 3.27
CA SER A 117 6.17 18.94 2.15
C SER A 117 6.36 17.54 1.54
N GLY A 118 6.13 16.48 2.32
CA GLY A 118 6.09 15.08 1.87
C GLY A 118 4.75 14.65 1.27
N ASN A 119 3.86 15.60 0.92
CA ASN A 119 2.55 15.37 0.34
C ASN A 119 1.59 14.53 1.23
N LYS A 120 1.80 14.51 2.55
CA LYS A 120 0.90 13.85 3.50
C LYS A 120 -0.25 14.79 3.87
N ALA A 121 -1.47 14.27 3.94
CA ALA A 121 -2.63 15.06 4.35
C ALA A 121 -2.63 15.32 5.86
N VAL A 122 -2.79 16.59 6.23
CA VAL A 122 -2.94 17.04 7.61
C VAL A 122 -4.41 17.32 7.88
N TYR A 123 -4.91 16.85 9.01
CA TYR A 123 -6.28 17.06 9.48
C TYR A 123 -6.24 17.83 10.80
N ARG A 124 -7.31 18.59 11.09
CA ARG A 124 -7.50 19.29 12.36
C ARG A 124 -8.77 18.80 13.03
N ARG A 125 -8.70 18.47 14.33
CA ARG A 125 -9.91 18.28 15.14
C ARG A 125 -10.50 19.67 15.45
N PRO A 126 -11.77 19.94 15.10
CA PRO A 126 -12.40 21.25 15.37
C PRO A 126 -12.39 21.58 16.86
N GLN A 127 -12.64 22.82 17.25
CA GLN A 127 -12.88 23.13 18.66
C GLN A 127 -14.24 22.56 19.09
N ALA A 128 -14.37 22.25 20.38
CA ALA A 128 -15.62 21.78 20.97
C ALA A 128 -16.69 22.88 20.99
#